data_AF-A0A839TKQ4-F1
#
_entry.id   AF-A0A839TKQ4-F1
#
_cell.length_a   1.000
_cell.length_b   1.000
_cell.length_c   1.000
_cell.angle_alpha   90.00
_cell.angle_beta   90.00
_cell.angle_gamma   90.00
#
_symmetry.space_group_name_H-M   'P 1'
#
loop_
_entity.id
_entity.type
_entity.pdbx_description
1 polymer ?
#
loop_
_entity_poly.entity_id
_entity_poly.type
_entity_poly.pdbx_seq_one_letter_code
_entity_poly.pdbx_strand_id
1 'polypeptide(L)'
;MAYTRGNLAVKEKVAERTSPGYREKTKVVTRRTYLPIKEKLLYLLTVGICVMVASLIIWQNANIYDLNKQGQKVDKNIKKMNVTIRELKAEKQRLEVGIRDKAVQLGFQEPGKEALTVPRSNTTSKDNAGTSSETAKK
;
A
#
# COMPACT_ATOMS: atom_id res chain seq x y z
N MET A 1 98.75 -1.19 62.56
CA MET A 1 98.64 -0.08 63.54
C MET A 1 97.21 -0.02 64.03
N ALA A 2 97.04 -0.02 65.35
CA ALA A 2 95.76 -0.20 66.02
C ALA A 2 94.93 1.09 66.02
N TYR A 3 93.65 0.94 65.73
CA TYR A 3 92.65 1.99 65.61
C TYR A 3 92.38 2.63 66.98
N THR A 4 92.70 3.92 67.05
CA THR A 4 92.50 4.80 68.19
C THR A 4 91.02 5.15 68.35
N ARG A 5 90.53 4.89 69.55
CA ARG A 5 89.17 5.15 70.04
C ARG A 5 88.77 6.62 69.84
N GLY A 6 87.57 6.86 69.29
CA GLY A 6 86.92 8.17 69.26
C GLY A 6 85.40 8.02 69.41
N ASN A 7 84.85 8.59 70.49
CA ASN A 7 83.44 8.79 70.85
C ASN A 7 82.40 7.67 70.56
N LEU A 8 82.15 6.86 71.60
CA LEU A 8 81.02 5.96 71.73
C LEU A 8 79.72 6.71 72.14
N ALA A 9 79.38 7.80 71.45
CA ALA A 9 78.27 8.69 71.82
C ALA A 9 77.31 9.02 70.65
N VAL A 10 77.20 8.13 69.67
CA VAL A 10 76.08 8.15 68.72
C VAL A 10 75.49 6.75 68.72
N LYS A 11 74.50 6.53 69.58
CA LYS A 11 73.56 5.43 69.35
C LYS A 11 72.74 5.83 68.12
N GLU A 12 72.88 5.10 67.02
CA GLU A 12 71.96 5.21 65.91
C GLU A 12 70.55 4.99 66.46
N LYS A 13 69.69 6.02 66.38
CA LYS A 13 68.27 5.85 66.67
C LYS A 13 67.72 4.94 65.58
N VAL A 14 67.47 3.69 65.94
CA VAL A 14 66.70 2.75 65.12
C VAL A 14 65.47 3.48 64.63
N ALA A 15 65.35 3.62 63.31
CA ALA A 15 64.21 4.28 62.68
C ALA A 15 62.93 3.65 63.24
N GLU A 16 62.22 4.43 64.05
CA GLU A 16 60.92 4.10 64.59
C GLU A 16 60.02 3.82 63.39
N ARG A 17 59.63 2.56 63.22
CA ARG A 17 58.76 2.17 62.12
C ARG A 17 57.40 2.81 62.37
N THR A 18 57.18 3.97 61.77
CA THR A 18 55.86 4.60 61.73
C THR A 18 54.88 3.58 61.17
N SER A 19 54.05 3.04 62.07
CA SER A 19 52.92 2.17 61.75
C SER A 19 52.16 2.78 60.57
N PRO A 20 51.90 2.02 59.48
CA PRO A 20 51.11 2.54 58.39
C PRO A 20 49.71 2.84 58.95
N GLY A 21 49.37 4.14 59.01
CA GLY A 21 48.06 4.62 59.40
C GLY A 21 46.97 3.87 58.64
N TYR A 22 45.96 3.45 59.39
CA TYR A 22 44.76 2.78 58.92
C TYR A 22 44.21 3.52 57.70
N ARG A 23 44.29 2.89 56.52
CA ARG A 23 43.67 3.40 55.29
C ARG A 23 42.24 2.89 55.23
N GLU A 24 41.29 3.77 55.47
CA GLU A 24 39.88 3.49 55.22
C GLU A 24 39.69 3.16 53.73
N LYS A 25 39.48 1.88 53.43
CA LYS A 25 39.11 1.45 52.09
C LYS A 25 37.60 1.56 51.96
N THR A 26 37.14 2.65 51.34
CA THR A 26 35.75 2.77 50.92
C THR A 26 35.47 1.68 49.88
N LYS A 27 34.65 0.71 50.26
CA LYS A 27 34.23 -0.38 49.37
C LYS A 27 33.34 0.23 48.29
N VAL A 28 33.89 0.43 47.10
CA VAL A 28 33.11 0.83 45.93
C VAL A 28 32.17 -0.33 45.60
N VAL A 29 30.90 -0.19 45.97
CA VAL A 29 29.87 -1.15 45.59
C VAL A 29 29.51 -0.89 44.13
N THR A 30 30.17 -1.61 43.23
CA THR A 30 29.76 -1.67 41.83
C THR A 30 28.40 -2.37 41.77
N ARG A 31 27.34 -1.59 41.51
CA ARG A 31 26.03 -2.17 41.18
C ARG A 31 26.14 -2.90 39.84
N ARG A 32 25.43 -4.04 39.69
CA ARG A 32 25.28 -4.73 38.40
C ARG A 32 24.72 -3.75 37.38
N THR A 33 25.56 -3.30 36.45
CA THR A 33 25.13 -2.61 35.26
C THR A 33 24.35 -3.61 34.40
N TYR A 34 23.06 -3.36 34.24
CA TYR A 34 22.23 -4.04 33.25
C TYR A 34 22.81 -3.79 31.84
N LEU A 35 22.68 -4.81 30.98
CA LEU A 35 23.20 -4.80 29.60
C LEU A 35 22.96 -3.45 28.89
N PRO A 36 23.93 -2.99 28.08
CA PRO A 36 23.87 -1.69 27.42
C PRO A 36 22.59 -1.56 26.60
N ILE A 37 21.94 -0.40 26.70
CA ILE A 37 20.61 -0.11 26.16
C ILE A 37 20.51 -0.42 24.66
N LYS A 38 21.63 -0.27 23.93
CA LYS A 38 21.75 -0.56 22.49
C LYS A 38 21.44 -2.01 22.15
N GLU A 39 21.96 -2.96 22.95
CA GLU A 39 21.73 -4.39 22.71
C GLU A 39 20.26 -4.75 22.95
N LYS A 40 19.66 -4.26 24.04
CA LYS A 40 18.23 -4.46 24.31
C LYS A 40 17.33 -3.92 23.21
N LEU A 41 17.66 -2.77 22.65
CA LEU A 41 16.91 -2.16 21.53
C LEU A 41 16.97 -3.02 20.27
N LEU A 42 18.15 -3.57 19.94
CA LEU A 42 18.33 -4.41 18.76
C LEU A 42 17.51 -5.70 18.90
N TYR A 43 17.48 -6.33 20.08
CA TYR A 43 16.61 -7.48 20.34
C TYR A 43 15.13 -7.13 20.18
N LEU A 44 14.65 -6.02 20.74
CA LEU A 44 13.25 -5.61 20.58
C LEU A 44 12.88 -5.33 19.12
N LEU A 45 13.79 -4.76 18.34
CA LEU A 45 13.59 -4.55 16.91
C LEU A 45 13.47 -5.87 16.14
N THR A 46 14.31 -6.86 16.42
CA THR A 46 14.22 -8.18 15.77
C THR A 46 12.90 -8.88 16.08
N VAL A 47 12.44 -8.82 17.34
CA VAL A 47 11.13 -9.35 17.74
C VAL A 47 10.01 -8.60 17.03
N GLY A 48 10.10 -7.27 16.95
CA GLY A 48 9.13 -6.44 16.23
C GLY A 48 9.00 -6.81 14.75
N ILE A 49 10.13 -7.00 14.06
CA ILE A 49 10.15 -7.43 12.66
C ILE A 49 9.52 -8.82 12.51
N CYS A 50 9.85 -9.75 13.41
CA CYS A 50 9.28 -11.11 13.37
C CYS A 50 7.75 -11.10 13.51
N VAL A 51 7.21 -10.32 14.46
CA VAL A 51 5.76 -10.17 14.66
C VAL A 51 5.11 -9.46 13.47
N MET A 52 5.78 -8.47 12.87
CA MET A 52 5.27 -7.78 11.70
C MET A 52 5.13 -8.73 10.50
N VAL A 53 6.14 -9.56 10.24
CA VAL A 53 6.10 -10.57 9.18
C VAL A 53 4.97 -11.58 9.42
N ALA A 54 4.83 -12.09 10.65
CA ALA A 54 3.74 -13.00 11.01
C ALA A 54 2.36 -12.36 10.77
N SER A 55 2.20 -11.08 11.14
CA SER A 55 0.94 -10.34 10.98
C SER A 55 0.59 -10.12 9.50
N LEU A 56 1.58 -9.79 8.66
CA LEU A 56 1.39 -9.65 7.21
C LEU A 56 0.92 -10.94 6.56
N ILE A 57 1.51 -12.08 6.94
CA ILE A 57 1.12 -13.40 6.42
C ILE A 57 -0.35 -13.69 6.78
N ILE A 58 -0.75 -13.44 8.02
CA ILE A 58 -2.14 -13.65 8.47
C ILE A 58 -3.09 -12.72 7.70
N TRP A 59 -2.74 -11.45 7.54
CA TRP A 59 -3.58 -10.47 6.85
C TRP A 59 -3.75 -10.81 5.37
N GLN A 60 -2.67 -11.21 4.69
CA GLN A 60 -2.74 -11.60 3.27
C GLN A 60 -3.66 -12.80 3.06
N ASN A 61 -3.63 -13.77 3.97
CA ASN A 61 -4.54 -14.92 3.95
C ASN A 61 -6.00 -14.52 4.16
N ALA A 62 -6.30 -13.57 5.06
CA ALA A 62 -7.65 -13.08 5.27
C ALA A 62 -8.22 -12.34 4.03
N ASN A 63 -7.41 -11.48 3.41
CA ASN A 63 -7.82 -10.71 2.23
C ASN A 63 -8.16 -11.60 1.03
N ILE A 64 -7.49 -12.74 0.87
CA ILE A 64 -7.74 -13.69 -0.23
C ILE A 64 -9.18 -14.23 -0.19
N TYR A 65 -9.74 -14.45 1.01
CA TYR A 65 -11.09 -15.01 1.16
C TYR A 65 -12.17 -14.01 0.79
N ASP A 66 -12.01 -12.76 1.23
CA ASP A 66 -12.96 -11.70 0.88
C ASP A 66 -12.92 -11.40 -0.62
N LEU A 67 -11.74 -11.38 -1.24
CA LEU A 67 -11.59 -11.19 -2.68
C LEU A 67 -12.26 -12.32 -3.47
N ASN A 68 -12.07 -13.57 -3.08
CA ASN A 68 -12.68 -14.72 -3.76
C ASN A 68 -14.22 -14.68 -3.65
N LYS A 69 -14.75 -14.29 -2.48
CA LYS A 69 -16.21 -14.16 -2.28
C LYS A 69 -16.81 -13.01 -3.08
N GLN A 70 -16.09 -11.89 -3.18
CA GLN A 70 -16.45 -10.78 -4.05
C GLN A 70 -16.44 -11.20 -5.53
N GLY A 71 -15.42 -11.94 -5.97
CA GLY A 71 -15.35 -12.50 -7.32
C GLY A 71 -16.56 -13.35 -7.66
N GLN A 72 -16.93 -14.30 -6.79
CA GLN A 72 -18.12 -15.13 -7.00
C GLN A 72 -19.43 -14.33 -7.05
N LYS A 73 -19.54 -13.24 -6.28
CA LYS A 73 -20.71 -12.36 -6.30
C LYS A 73 -20.80 -11.60 -7.63
N VAL A 74 -19.66 -11.07 -8.09
CA VAL A 74 -19.55 -10.39 -9.39
C VAL A 74 -19.88 -11.34 -10.54
N ASP A 75 -19.34 -12.57 -10.53
CA ASP A 75 -19.63 -13.58 -11.56
C ASP A 75 -21.12 -13.95 -11.63
N LYS A 76 -21.76 -14.09 -10.46
CA LYS A 76 -23.22 -14.33 -10.40
C LYS A 76 -24.00 -13.17 -10.98
N ASN A 77 -23.58 -11.92 -10.72
CA ASN A 77 -24.22 -10.74 -11.27
C ASN A 77 -24.02 -10.65 -12.80
N ILE A 78 -22.81 -10.93 -13.29
CA ILE A 78 -22.52 -10.97 -14.73
C ILE A 78 -23.39 -12.02 -15.42
N LYS A 79 -23.52 -13.22 -14.85
CA LYS A 79 -24.39 -14.27 -15.40
C LYS A 79 -25.85 -13.81 -15.47
N LYS A 80 -26.38 -13.19 -14.41
CA LYS A 80 -27.75 -12.64 -14.40
C LYS A 80 -27.93 -11.57 -15.47
N MET A 81 -27.03 -10.58 -15.53
CA MET A 81 -27.09 -9.53 -16.55
C MET A 81 -27.05 -10.09 -17.97
N ASN A 82 -26.20 -11.09 -18.24
CA ASN A 82 -26.13 -11.73 -19.56
C ASN A 82 -27.44 -12.43 -19.93
N VAL A 83 -28.13 -13.06 -18.97
CA VAL A 83 -29.46 -13.65 -19.20
C VAL A 83 -30.46 -12.56 -19.57
N THR A 84 -30.54 -11.49 -18.78
CA THR A 84 -31.42 -10.36 -19.06
C THR A 84 -31.14 -9.72 -20.42
N ILE A 85 -29.86 -9.53 -20.78
CA ILE A 85 -29.49 -9.01 -22.11
C ILE A 85 -29.96 -9.94 -23.23
N ARG A 86 -29.85 -11.26 -23.05
CA ARG A 86 -30.33 -12.24 -24.04
C ARG A 86 -31.85 -12.20 -24.18
N GLU A 87 -32.57 -12.09 -23.09
CA GLU A 87 -34.04 -11.94 -23.09
C GLU A 87 -34.45 -10.65 -23.81
N LEU A 88 -33.89 -9.50 -23.44
CA LEU A 88 -34.16 -8.23 -24.11
C LEU A 88 -33.83 -8.27 -25.61
N LYS A 89 -32.72 -8.92 -25.98
CA LYS A 89 -32.35 -9.08 -27.38
C LYS A 89 -33.36 -9.96 -28.13
N ALA A 90 -33.85 -11.03 -27.52
CA ALA A 90 -34.88 -11.87 -28.09
C ALA A 90 -36.22 -11.14 -28.23
N GLU A 91 -36.63 -10.35 -27.23
CA GLU A 91 -37.82 -9.51 -27.30
C GLU A 91 -37.71 -8.45 -28.39
N LYS A 92 -36.56 -7.78 -28.50
CA LYS A 92 -36.29 -6.82 -29.58
C LYS A 92 -36.43 -7.49 -30.95
N GLN A 93 -35.84 -8.67 -31.12
CA GLN A 93 -35.91 -9.40 -32.39
C GLN A 93 -37.34 -9.85 -32.70
N ARG A 94 -38.11 -10.29 -31.71
CA ARG A 94 -39.54 -10.60 -31.88
C ARG A 94 -40.34 -9.38 -32.28
N LEU A 95 -40.09 -8.23 -31.65
CA LEU A 95 -40.71 -6.97 -32.04
C LEU A 95 -40.34 -6.60 -33.48
N GLU A 96 -39.05 -6.63 -33.84
CA GLU A 96 -38.57 -6.30 -35.19
C GLU A 96 -39.22 -7.16 -36.27
N VAL A 97 -39.38 -8.45 -36.04
CA VAL A 97 -40.08 -9.34 -36.99
C VAL A 97 -41.57 -8.98 -37.06
N GLY A 98 -42.21 -8.72 -35.92
CA GLY A 98 -43.64 -8.40 -35.86
C GLY A 98 -44.02 -6.99 -36.37
N ILE A 99 -43.05 -6.10 -36.61
CA ILE A 99 -43.32 -4.75 -37.14
C ILE A 99 -43.92 -4.83 -38.54
N ARG A 100 -43.43 -5.72 -39.42
CA ARG A 100 -43.98 -5.87 -40.78
C ARG A 100 -45.42 -6.36 -40.73
N ASP A 101 -45.70 -7.38 -39.93
CA ASP A 101 -47.05 -7.95 -39.80
C ASP A 101 -48.03 -6.93 -39.21
N LYS A 102 -47.61 -6.16 -38.19
CA LYS A 102 -48.43 -5.09 -37.62
C LYS A 102 -48.61 -3.91 -38.58
N ALA A 103 -47.60 -3.56 -39.37
CA ALA A 103 -47.68 -2.50 -40.37
C ALA A 103 -48.72 -2.84 -41.45
N VAL A 104 -48.72 -4.10 -41.94
CA VAL A 104 -49.72 -4.60 -42.89
C VAL A 104 -51.13 -4.59 -42.29
N GLN A 105 -51.30 -5.02 -41.03
CA GLN A 105 -52.60 -4.97 -40.34
C GLN A 105 -53.13 -3.54 -40.16
N LEU A 106 -52.25 -2.57 -39.96
CA LEU A 106 -52.61 -1.15 -39.82
C LEU A 106 -52.80 -0.43 -41.16
N GLY A 107 -52.73 -1.15 -42.29
CA GLY A 107 -52.96 -0.61 -43.63
C GLY A 107 -51.76 0.12 -44.23
N PHE A 108 -50.57 0.01 -43.63
CA PHE A 108 -49.34 0.55 -44.20
C PHE A 108 -48.76 -0.44 -45.22
N GLN A 109 -48.46 0.04 -46.43
CA GLN A 109 -47.89 -0.74 -47.52
C GLN A 109 -46.45 -0.30 -47.78
N GLU A 110 -45.53 -1.25 -48.01
CA GLU A 110 -44.15 -0.92 -48.37
C GLU A 110 -44.17 -0.09 -49.67
N PRO A 111 -43.50 1.08 -49.72
CA PRO A 111 -43.35 1.80 -50.97
C PRO A 111 -42.62 0.87 -51.93
N GLY A 112 -43.24 0.62 -53.10
CA GLY A 112 -42.60 -0.09 -54.20
C GLY A 112 -41.24 0.54 -54.50
N LYS A 113 -40.37 -0.18 -55.21
CA LYS A 113 -38.96 0.16 -55.51
C LYS A 113 -38.74 1.45 -56.33
N GLU A 114 -39.67 2.39 -56.29
CA GLU A 114 -39.56 3.71 -56.88
C GLU A 114 -39.14 4.69 -55.78
N ALA A 115 -37.91 5.19 -55.91
CA ALA A 115 -37.38 6.21 -55.03
C ALA A 115 -38.27 7.46 -55.10
N LEU A 116 -38.97 7.76 -54.00
CA LEU A 116 -39.66 9.03 -53.78
C LEU A 116 -38.63 10.17 -53.82
N THR A 117 -38.44 10.76 -54.99
CA THR A 117 -37.63 11.96 -55.17
C THR A 117 -38.47 13.15 -54.77
N VAL A 118 -38.25 13.66 -53.56
CA VAL A 118 -38.85 14.93 -53.12
C VAL A 118 -38.04 16.07 -53.74
N PRO A 119 -38.64 16.96 -54.56
CA PRO A 119 -37.91 18.12 -55.08
C PRO A 119 -37.59 19.06 -53.91
N ARG A 120 -36.30 19.27 -53.69
CA ARG A 120 -35.80 20.26 -52.71
C ARG A 120 -36.21 21.65 -53.20
N SER A 121 -37.24 22.24 -52.61
CA SER A 121 -37.54 23.66 -52.82
C SER A 121 -36.41 24.47 -52.20
N ASN A 122 -35.67 25.19 -53.04
CA ASN A 122 -34.59 26.07 -52.62
C ASN A 122 -35.15 27.25 -51.82
N THR A 123 -35.21 27.11 -50.50
CA THR A 123 -35.30 28.26 -49.61
C THR A 123 -33.89 28.63 -49.17
N THR A 124 -33.35 29.64 -49.83
CA THR A 124 -32.15 30.38 -49.45
C THR A 124 -32.29 30.87 -48.02
N SER A 125 -31.53 30.30 -47.10
CA SER A 125 -31.22 30.91 -45.82
C SER A 125 -29.70 31.01 -45.72
N LYS A 126 -29.20 32.21 -46.02
CA LYS A 126 -27.97 32.72 -45.42
C LYS A 126 -28.12 32.55 -43.92
N ASP A 127 -27.17 31.88 -43.26
CA ASP A 127 -26.74 32.28 -41.93
C ASP A 127 -25.37 31.71 -41.57
N ASN A 128 -24.48 32.65 -41.26
CA ASN A 128 -23.27 32.58 -40.46
C ASN A 128 -22.24 31.46 -40.68
N ALA A 129 -21.17 31.83 -41.38
CA ALA A 129 -19.84 31.27 -41.19
C ALA A 129 -19.30 31.68 -39.81
N GLY A 130 -19.11 30.69 -38.93
CA GLY A 130 -18.51 30.83 -37.61
C GLY A 130 -17.64 29.63 -37.28
N THR A 131 -16.35 29.75 -37.62
CA THR A 131 -15.19 29.37 -36.80
C THR A 131 -14.84 27.88 -36.55
N SER A 132 -13.60 27.57 -36.94
CA SER A 132 -12.58 26.69 -36.36
C SER A 132 -12.42 25.24 -36.85
N SER A 133 -11.39 25.04 -37.67
CA SER A 133 -10.49 23.87 -37.55
C SER A 133 -9.15 24.17 -38.22
N GLU A 134 -8.24 24.80 -37.47
CA GLU A 134 -6.81 24.79 -37.78
C GLU A 134 -6.25 23.45 -37.29
N THR A 135 -5.97 22.53 -38.22
CA THR A 135 -5.09 21.38 -37.97
C THR A 135 -4.08 21.32 -39.10
N ALA A 136 -2.91 21.93 -38.85
CA ALA A 136 -1.75 21.85 -39.71
C ALA A 136 -1.20 20.41 -39.69
N LYS A 137 -1.16 19.79 -40.87
CA LYS A 137 -0.25 18.69 -41.21
C LYS A 137 0.86 19.27 -42.09
N LYS A 138 2.07 19.41 -41.53
CA LYS A 138 3.36 19.00 -42.11
C LYS A 138 4.51 19.52 -41.26
#